data_AF-A0A9W8BGS0-F1
#
_entry.id   AF-A0A9W8BGS0-F1
#
_cell.length_a   1.000
_cell.length_b   1.000
_cell.length_c   1.000
_cell.angle_alpha   90.00
_cell.angle_beta   90.00
_cell.angle_gamma   90.00
#
_symmetry.space_group_name_H-M   'P 1'
#
loop_
_entity.id
_entity.type
_entity.pdbx_description
1 polymer ?
#
loop_
_entity_poly.entity_id
_entity_poly.type
_entity_poly.pdbx_seq_one_letter_code
_entity_poly.pdbx_strand_id
1 'polypeptide(L)'
;MHRGKGAVQKLYKRLPETDERAVSCLANLFRLSRRDSPEQLRLMAKFASTPADDSSWKVYVDRIVELNIEYYERVQEAEVPTEGGSDSEDEADDEMDRYTRRMDAGLFSLQMTDVAIAYISEEPTVKGRIEQGLRRKGRTLGMVADELAEYIAAKEEATMQASTRQQIIRRLKESHGEPLTVEHLLSYIE
;
A
#
# COMPACT_ATOMS: atom_id res chain seq x y z
N MET A 1 -11.31 -29.99 10.89
CA MET A 1 -11.37 -30.22 9.42
C MET A 1 -10.60 -29.10 8.72
N HIS A 2 -9.45 -29.41 8.12
CA HIS A 2 -8.54 -28.46 7.46
C HIS A 2 -8.45 -28.81 5.96
N ARG A 3 -9.53 -28.61 5.21
CA ARG A 3 -9.57 -28.86 3.76
C ARG A 3 -9.77 -27.52 3.04
N GLY A 4 -8.69 -26.90 2.57
CA GLY A 4 -8.77 -25.67 1.79
C GLY A 4 -7.42 -25.06 1.42
N LYS A 5 -6.43 -25.12 2.31
CA LYS A 5 -5.11 -24.46 2.11
C LYS A 5 -4.31 -25.02 0.92
N GLY A 6 -4.41 -26.32 0.65
CA GLY A 6 -3.63 -26.97 -0.42
C GLY A 6 -4.17 -26.79 -1.85
N ALA A 7 -5.41 -26.34 -2.03
CA ALA A 7 -6.00 -26.16 -3.36
C ALA A 7 -5.57 -24.84 -3.99
N VAL A 8 -5.50 -23.77 -3.19
CA VAL A 8 -5.08 -22.44 -3.66
C VAL A 8 -3.57 -22.40 -3.93
N GLN A 9 -2.76 -23.05 -3.08
CA GLN A 9 -1.31 -23.20 -3.28
C GLN A 9 -0.92 -23.99 -4.53
N LYS A 10 -1.80 -24.88 -5.03
CA LYS A 10 -1.56 -25.67 -6.25
C LYS A 10 -1.91 -24.92 -7.55
N LEU A 11 -2.62 -23.79 -7.49
CA LEU A 11 -3.17 -23.13 -8.67
C LEU A 11 -2.27 -22.04 -9.26
N TYR A 12 -1.30 -21.52 -8.51
CA TYR A 12 -0.43 -20.45 -8.99
C TYR A 12 1.04 -20.77 -8.70
N LYS A 13 1.81 -21.04 -9.76
CA LYS A 13 3.26 -20.90 -9.69
C LYS A 13 3.53 -19.43 -9.38
N ARG A 14 4.08 -19.13 -8.20
CA ARG A 14 4.42 -17.77 -7.79
C ARG A 14 5.42 -17.20 -8.80
N LEU A 15 4.96 -16.22 -9.56
CA LEU A 15 5.79 -15.46 -10.48
C LEU A 15 5.81 -14.03 -9.92
N PRO A 16 6.93 -13.55 -9.36
CA PRO A 16 7.01 -12.22 -8.73
C PRO A 16 6.53 -11.11 -9.66
N GLU A 17 6.94 -11.18 -10.92
CA GLU A 17 6.49 -10.32 -12.02
C GLU A 17 4.97 -10.31 -12.26
N THR A 18 4.27 -11.38 -11.88
CA THR A 18 2.80 -11.45 -11.96
C THR A 18 2.16 -10.78 -10.74
N ASP A 19 2.77 -10.90 -9.57
CA ASP A 19 2.28 -10.25 -8.34
C ASP A 19 2.35 -8.72 -8.46
N GLU A 20 3.49 -8.17 -8.93
CA GLU A 20 3.68 -6.72 -9.14
C GLU A 20 2.63 -6.13 -10.11
N ARG A 21 2.43 -6.81 -11.25
CA ARG A 21 1.44 -6.41 -12.25
C ARG A 21 0.01 -6.52 -11.71
N ALA A 22 -0.28 -7.56 -10.92
CA ALA A 22 -1.59 -7.76 -10.33
C ALA A 22 -1.94 -6.67 -9.32
N VAL A 23 -1.02 -6.31 -8.41
CA VAL A 23 -1.26 -5.25 -7.41
C VAL A 23 -1.36 -3.87 -8.06
N SER A 24 -0.54 -3.60 -9.09
CA SER A 24 -0.65 -2.37 -9.88
C SER A 24 -1.99 -2.28 -10.62
N CYS A 25 -2.46 -3.37 -11.24
CA CYS A 25 -3.77 -3.41 -11.87
C CYS A 25 -4.89 -3.18 -10.86
N LEU A 26 -4.84 -3.85 -9.70
CA LEU A 26 -5.83 -3.70 -8.63
C LEU A 26 -5.88 -2.27 -8.09
N ALA A 27 -4.73 -1.66 -7.80
CA ALA A 27 -4.65 -0.29 -7.34
C ALA A 27 -5.24 0.69 -8.37
N ASN A 28 -4.95 0.48 -9.66
CA ASN A 28 -5.52 1.31 -10.72
C ASN A 28 -7.04 1.11 -10.89
N LEU A 29 -7.55 -0.12 -10.73
CA LEU A 29 -9.00 -0.36 -10.75
C LEU A 29 -9.72 0.42 -9.65
N PHE A 30 -9.15 0.46 -8.44
CA PHE A 30 -9.70 1.28 -7.36
C PHE A 30 -9.64 2.77 -7.68
N ARG A 31 -8.48 3.26 -8.09
CA ARG A 31 -8.25 4.68 -8.39
C ARG A 31 -9.12 5.23 -9.52
N LEU A 32 -9.33 4.43 -10.56
CA LEU A 32 -10.10 4.82 -11.74
C LEU A 32 -11.60 4.61 -11.55
N SER A 33 -12.01 3.81 -10.55
CA SER A 33 -13.41 3.66 -10.21
C SER A 33 -13.91 4.90 -9.47
N ARG A 34 -15.07 5.44 -9.88
CA ARG A 34 -15.70 6.54 -9.17
C ARG A 34 -16.22 6.04 -7.83
N ARG A 35 -16.11 6.87 -6.79
CA ARG A 35 -16.68 6.57 -5.47
C ARG A 35 -18.16 6.22 -5.57
N ASP A 36 -18.56 5.16 -4.87
CA ASP A 36 -19.91 4.59 -4.81
C ASP A 36 -20.48 4.12 -6.16
N SER A 37 -19.64 4.00 -7.21
CA SER A 37 -20.11 3.49 -8.49
C SER A 37 -20.38 1.97 -8.42
N PRO A 38 -21.27 1.44 -9.26
CA PRO A 38 -21.51 0.00 -9.33
C PRO A 38 -20.22 -0.81 -9.58
N GLU A 39 -19.27 -0.26 -10.32
CA GLU A 39 -17.96 -0.86 -10.57
C GLU A 39 -17.12 -0.95 -9.30
N GLN A 40 -17.04 0.15 -8.53
CA GLN A 40 -16.32 0.19 -7.26
C GLN A 40 -16.93 -0.77 -6.23
N LEU A 41 -18.26 -0.76 -6.08
CA LEU A 41 -18.97 -1.62 -5.15
C LEU A 41 -18.77 -3.12 -5.48
N ARG A 42 -18.77 -3.48 -6.77
CA ARG A 42 -18.46 -4.87 -7.19
C ARG A 42 -17.02 -5.27 -6.90
N LEU A 43 -16.08 -4.34 -7.02
CA LEU A 43 -14.68 -4.58 -6.72
C LEU A 43 -14.49 -4.76 -5.20
N MET A 44 -15.05 -3.86 -4.39
CA MET A 44 -15.10 -3.96 -2.93
C MET A 44 -15.71 -5.29 -2.45
N ALA A 45 -16.79 -5.73 -3.08
CA ALA A 45 -17.44 -7.01 -2.76
C ALA A 45 -16.56 -8.25 -2.98
N LYS A 46 -15.43 -8.15 -3.68
CA LYS A 46 -14.44 -9.24 -3.76
C LYS A 46 -13.63 -9.41 -2.47
N PHE A 47 -13.53 -8.35 -1.67
CA PHE A 47 -12.73 -8.29 -0.46
C PHE A 47 -13.56 -8.25 0.82
N ALA A 48 -14.86 -7.97 0.73
CA ALA A 48 -15.80 -7.99 1.84
C ALA A 48 -16.58 -9.31 1.91
N SER A 49 -17.06 -9.63 3.11
CA SER A 49 -17.92 -10.81 3.33
C SER A 49 -19.29 -10.58 2.69
N THR A 50 -19.52 -11.16 1.52
CA THR A 50 -20.87 -11.25 0.96
C THR A 50 -21.59 -12.47 1.55
N PRO A 51 -22.94 -12.47 1.63
CA PRO A 51 -23.71 -13.60 2.17
C PRO A 51 -23.48 -14.95 1.45
N ALA A 52 -22.88 -14.93 0.25
CA ALA A 52 -22.69 -16.10 -0.60
C ALA A 52 -21.36 -16.84 -0.37
N ASP A 53 -20.33 -16.20 0.22
CA ASP A 53 -19.00 -16.81 0.38
C ASP A 53 -18.19 -16.19 1.52
N ASP A 54 -18.16 -16.87 2.68
CA ASP A 54 -17.49 -16.39 3.90
C ASP A 54 -15.96 -16.66 3.94
N SER A 55 -15.39 -17.46 3.02
CA SER A 55 -13.96 -17.82 3.10
C SER A 55 -13.07 -17.26 2.00
N SER A 56 -13.58 -17.00 0.80
CA SER A 56 -12.71 -16.58 -0.32
C SER A 56 -12.08 -15.20 -0.13
N TRP A 57 -12.84 -14.24 0.42
CA TRP A 57 -12.35 -12.86 0.61
C TRP A 57 -11.14 -12.79 1.56
N LYS A 58 -11.11 -13.64 2.58
CA LYS A 58 -10.03 -13.72 3.58
C LYS A 58 -8.69 -14.04 2.92
N VAL A 59 -8.70 -14.91 1.91
CA VAL A 59 -7.49 -15.30 1.17
C VAL A 59 -6.94 -14.14 0.34
N TYR A 60 -7.82 -13.36 -0.31
CA TYR A 60 -7.39 -12.19 -1.08
C TYR A 60 -6.81 -11.10 -0.18
N VAL A 61 -7.47 -10.83 0.96
CA VAL A 61 -6.97 -9.86 1.95
C VAL A 61 -5.63 -10.31 2.53
N ASP A 62 -5.51 -11.58 2.94
CA ASP A 62 -4.25 -12.12 3.45
C ASP A 62 -3.12 -12.00 2.42
N ARG A 63 -3.42 -12.24 1.14
CA ARG A 63 -2.42 -12.15 0.07
C ARG A 63 -1.94 -10.73 -0.16
N ILE A 64 -2.83 -9.74 -0.12
CA ILE A 64 -2.44 -8.32 -0.23
C ILE A 64 -1.55 -7.93 0.95
N VAL A 65 -1.92 -8.34 2.17
CA VAL A 65 -1.13 -8.05 3.37
C VAL A 65 0.24 -8.74 3.34
N GLU A 66 0.30 -9.99 2.87
CA GLU A 66 1.56 -10.72 2.70
C GLU A 66 2.51 -9.97 1.74
N LEU A 67 2.01 -9.55 0.58
CA LEU A 67 2.78 -8.79 -0.40
C LEU A 67 3.24 -7.45 0.17
N ASN A 68 2.36 -6.73 0.86
CA ASN A 68 2.70 -5.46 1.49
C ASN A 68 3.85 -5.57 2.49
N ILE A 69 3.84 -6.64 3.31
CA ILE A 69 4.90 -6.93 4.27
C ILE A 69 6.19 -7.28 3.55
N GLU A 70 6.14 -8.15 2.54
CA GLU A 70 7.32 -8.58 1.78
C GLU A 70 8.02 -7.40 1.09
N TYR A 71 7.28 -6.53 0.40
CA TYR A 71 7.89 -5.37 -0.26
C TYR A 71 8.46 -4.37 0.75
N TYR A 72 7.85 -4.20 1.91
CA TYR A 72 8.44 -3.34 2.93
C TYR A 72 9.68 -3.90 3.57
N GLU A 73 9.70 -5.18 3.91
CA GLU A 73 10.90 -5.82 4.45
C GLU A 73 12.07 -5.58 3.45
N ARG A 74 11.83 -5.76 2.14
CA ARG A 74 12.81 -5.44 1.09
C ARG A 74 13.21 -3.96 1.02
N VAL A 75 12.25 -3.03 1.06
CA VAL A 75 12.52 -1.58 1.01
C VAL A 75 13.31 -1.14 2.23
N GLN A 76 12.98 -1.62 3.42
CA GLN A 76 13.71 -1.32 4.66
C GLN A 76 15.13 -1.89 4.63
N GLU A 77 15.33 -3.09 4.11
CA GLU A 77 16.67 -3.67 3.92
C GLU A 77 17.52 -2.83 2.97
N ALA A 78 16.93 -2.24 1.92
CA ALA A 78 17.63 -1.37 0.98
C ALA A 78 17.96 0.03 1.54
N GLU A 79 17.29 0.44 2.62
CA GLU A 79 17.55 1.70 3.34
C GLU A 79 18.74 1.60 4.29
N VAL A 80 19.11 0.39 4.74
CA VAL A 80 20.28 0.19 5.61
C VAL A 80 21.55 0.59 4.83
N PRO A 81 22.35 1.54 5.34
CA PRO A 81 23.60 1.89 4.69
C PRO A 81 24.51 0.66 4.65
N THR A 82 24.94 0.24 3.46
CA THR A 82 26.05 -0.71 3.33
C THR A 82 27.25 -0.07 4.02
N GLU A 83 27.95 -0.81 4.90
CA GLU A 83 29.05 -0.33 5.77
C GLU A 83 30.30 0.25 5.05
N GLY A 84 30.20 0.79 3.84
CA GLY A 84 31.32 1.37 3.08
C GLY A 84 30.98 2.52 2.13
N GLY A 85 29.80 3.14 2.24
CA GLY A 85 29.39 4.26 1.38
C GLY A 85 29.78 5.63 1.94
N SER A 86 30.89 6.18 1.40
CA SER A 86 31.20 7.60 1.17
C SER A 86 30.54 8.68 2.07
N ASP A 87 31.35 9.35 2.90
CA ASP A 87 31.11 10.71 3.42
C ASP A 87 31.08 11.74 2.25
N SER A 88 30.10 11.67 1.36
CA SER A 88 29.87 12.71 0.36
C SER A 88 28.92 13.77 0.93
N GLU A 89 29.42 14.99 1.13
CA GLU A 89 28.73 16.14 1.73
C GLU A 89 27.57 16.72 0.89
N ASP A 90 27.07 16.01 -0.13
CA ASP A 90 26.00 16.45 -1.02
C ASP A 90 24.67 15.76 -0.69
N GLU A 91 23.94 16.33 0.29
CA GLU A 91 22.65 15.81 0.80
C GLU A 91 21.59 15.53 -0.28
N ALA A 92 21.66 16.21 -1.43
CA ALA A 92 20.69 16.06 -2.52
C ALA A 92 20.95 14.84 -3.43
N ASP A 93 22.22 14.49 -3.68
CA ASP A 93 22.56 13.27 -4.44
C ASP A 93 22.23 12.02 -3.60
N ASP A 94 22.41 12.10 -2.28
CA ASP A 94 22.07 11.04 -1.33
C ASP A 94 20.57 10.71 -1.29
N GLU A 95 19.68 11.70 -1.47
CA GLU A 95 18.22 11.49 -1.45
C GLU A 95 17.74 10.80 -2.74
N MET A 96 18.23 11.23 -3.91
CA MET A 96 17.90 10.60 -5.20
C MET A 96 18.42 9.16 -5.27
N ASP A 97 19.64 8.92 -4.79
CA ASP A 97 20.22 7.57 -4.74
C ASP A 97 19.47 6.67 -3.75
N ARG A 98 19.02 7.22 -2.62
CA ARG A 98 18.16 6.49 -1.67
C ARG A 98 16.82 6.13 -2.30
N TYR A 99 16.18 7.06 -2.99
CA TYR A 99 14.92 6.80 -3.67
C TYR A 99 15.07 5.72 -4.77
N THR A 100 16.14 5.80 -5.56
CA THR A 100 16.46 4.82 -6.60
C THR A 100 16.65 3.42 -5.99
N ARG A 101 17.39 3.30 -4.89
CA ARG A 101 17.53 2.02 -4.16
C ARG A 101 16.20 1.47 -3.66
N ARG A 102 15.32 2.31 -3.11
CA ARG A 102 13.97 1.90 -2.68
C ARG A 102 13.14 1.43 -3.88
N MET A 103 13.24 2.12 -5.02
CA MET A 103 12.58 1.72 -6.26
C MET A 103 13.03 0.34 -6.73
N ASP A 104 14.33 0.07 -6.78
CA ASP A 104 14.88 -1.25 -7.11
C ASP A 104 14.45 -2.34 -6.12
N ALA A 105 14.24 -1.96 -4.85
CA ALA A 105 13.73 -2.85 -3.81
C ALA A 105 12.21 -3.14 -3.92
N GLY A 106 11.49 -2.44 -4.81
CA GLY A 106 10.06 -2.64 -5.03
C GLY A 106 9.15 -1.62 -4.34
N LEU A 107 9.64 -0.40 -4.07
CA LEU A 107 8.85 0.70 -3.49
C LEU A 107 7.52 0.94 -4.22
N PHE A 108 7.53 0.92 -5.56
CA PHE A 108 6.29 1.08 -6.33
C PHE A 108 5.26 0.00 -5.99
N SER A 109 5.69 -1.26 -5.87
CA SER A 109 4.80 -2.37 -5.53
C SER A 109 4.30 -2.28 -4.08
N LEU A 110 5.14 -1.82 -3.14
CA LEU A 110 4.73 -1.48 -1.78
C LEU A 110 3.59 -0.44 -1.83
N GLN A 111 3.81 0.68 -2.49
CA GLN A 111 2.83 1.76 -2.61
C GLN A 111 1.53 1.32 -3.30
N MET A 112 1.58 0.44 -4.31
CA MET A 112 0.37 -0.14 -4.92
C MET A 112 -0.39 -1.04 -3.95
N THR A 113 0.31 -1.82 -3.12
CA THR A 113 -0.35 -2.59 -2.05
C THR A 113 -0.93 -1.69 -0.97
N ASP A 114 -0.26 -0.58 -0.63
CA ASP A 114 -0.78 0.38 0.34
C ASP A 114 -2.07 1.03 -0.19
N VAL A 115 -2.13 1.39 -1.47
CA VAL A 115 -3.37 1.89 -2.11
C VAL A 115 -4.46 0.84 -2.02
N ALA A 116 -4.18 -0.42 -2.36
CA ALA A 116 -5.17 -1.48 -2.27
C ALA A 116 -5.68 -1.68 -0.84
N ILE A 117 -4.76 -1.72 0.15
CA ILE A 117 -5.08 -1.78 1.58
C ILE A 117 -5.96 -0.60 1.97
N ALA A 118 -5.67 0.59 1.45
CA ALA A 118 -6.40 1.78 1.79
C ALA A 118 -7.89 1.64 1.45
N TYR A 119 -8.19 1.31 0.20
CA TYR A 119 -9.57 1.14 -0.27
C TYR A 119 -10.31 0.02 0.47
N ILE A 120 -9.69 -1.17 0.60
CA ILE A 120 -10.40 -2.32 1.19
C ILE A 120 -10.59 -2.18 2.71
N SER A 121 -9.84 -1.28 3.36
CA SER A 121 -9.99 -0.98 4.79
C SER A 121 -11.21 -0.11 5.11
N GLU A 122 -11.93 0.40 4.10
CA GLU A 122 -13.23 1.06 4.32
C GLU A 122 -14.26 0.09 4.93
N GLU A 123 -14.14 -1.22 4.65
CA GLU A 123 -15.01 -2.24 5.24
C GLU A 123 -14.49 -2.69 6.62
N PRO A 124 -15.24 -2.51 7.73
CA PRO A 124 -14.73 -2.72 9.10
C PRO A 124 -14.20 -4.14 9.37
N THR A 125 -14.86 -5.17 8.83
CA THR A 125 -14.42 -6.56 9.00
C THR A 125 -13.10 -6.84 8.29
N VAL A 126 -12.86 -6.16 7.17
CA VAL A 126 -11.64 -6.27 6.38
C VAL A 126 -10.51 -5.51 7.07
N LYS A 127 -10.79 -4.28 7.54
CA LYS A 127 -9.87 -3.46 8.35
C LYS A 127 -9.32 -4.24 9.54
N GLY A 128 -10.19 -4.86 10.34
CA GLY A 128 -9.76 -5.66 11.49
C GLY A 128 -8.87 -6.85 11.12
N ARG A 129 -9.10 -7.47 9.95
CA ARG A 129 -8.23 -8.55 9.44
C ARG A 129 -6.87 -8.02 9.01
N ILE A 130 -6.83 -6.89 8.31
CA ILE A 130 -5.60 -6.24 7.86
C ILE A 130 -4.75 -5.83 9.05
N GLU A 131 -5.34 -5.15 10.03
CA GLU A 131 -4.65 -4.75 11.26
C GLU A 131 -4.04 -5.96 11.98
N GLN A 132 -4.78 -7.07 12.07
CA GLN A 132 -4.26 -8.31 12.66
C GLN A 132 -3.07 -8.86 11.84
N GLY A 133 -3.15 -8.83 10.51
CA GLY A 133 -2.09 -9.30 9.63
C GLY A 133 -0.81 -8.47 9.75
N LEU A 134 -0.93 -7.14 9.66
CA LEU A 134 0.19 -6.20 9.77
C LEU A 134 0.88 -6.29 11.13
N ARG A 135 0.11 -6.35 12.23
CA ARG A 135 0.66 -6.41 13.60
C ARG A 135 1.55 -7.63 13.84
N ARG A 136 1.29 -8.77 13.19
CA ARG A 136 2.13 -9.98 13.31
C ARG A 136 3.56 -9.76 12.82
N LYS A 137 3.79 -8.73 12.01
CA LYS A 137 5.08 -8.39 11.40
C LYS A 137 5.55 -6.99 11.82
N GLY A 138 5.02 -6.47 12.94
CA GLY A 138 5.46 -5.19 13.50
C GLY A 138 5.00 -3.95 12.74
N ARG A 139 4.03 -4.08 11.82
CA ARG A 139 3.50 -2.95 11.04
C ARG A 139 2.10 -2.56 11.47
N THR A 140 1.72 -1.34 11.11
CA THR A 140 0.41 -0.76 11.44
C THR A 140 -0.18 -0.03 10.24
N LEU A 141 -1.50 0.23 10.27
CA LEU A 141 -2.14 1.07 9.27
C LEU A 141 -1.60 2.51 9.26
N GLY A 142 -1.02 2.99 10.37
CA GLY A 142 -0.34 4.29 10.40
C GLY A 142 0.89 4.31 9.50
N MET A 143 1.70 3.25 9.53
CA MET A 143 2.89 3.15 8.65
C MET A 143 2.50 3.03 7.17
N VAL A 144 1.38 2.35 6.87
CA VAL A 144 0.79 2.31 5.53
C VAL A 144 0.35 3.71 5.10
N ALA A 145 -0.26 4.47 6.00
CA ALA A 145 -0.68 5.84 5.73
C ALA A 145 0.52 6.77 5.50
N ASP A 146 1.60 6.63 6.28
CA ASP A 146 2.82 7.42 6.10
C ASP A 146 3.44 7.19 4.71
N GLU A 147 3.54 5.94 4.26
CA GLU A 147 4.05 5.59 2.93
C GLU A 147 3.14 6.10 1.80
N LEU A 148 1.82 6.03 1.97
CA LEU A 148 0.87 6.62 1.03
C LEU A 148 0.96 8.14 0.93
N ALA A 149 1.21 8.82 2.05
CA ALA A 149 1.41 10.26 2.06
C ALA A 149 2.66 10.64 1.25
N GLU A 150 3.74 9.87 1.36
CA GLU A 150 4.94 10.03 0.54
C GLU A 150 4.65 9.81 -0.94
N TYR A 151 3.93 8.73 -1.28
CA TYR A 151 3.51 8.45 -2.66
C TYR A 151 2.67 9.59 -3.27
N ILE A 152 1.70 10.12 -2.53
CA ILE A 152 0.88 11.25 -2.98
C ILE A 152 1.75 12.49 -3.20
N ALA A 153 2.64 12.81 -2.26
CA ALA A 153 3.54 13.95 -2.38
C ALA A 153 4.45 13.85 -3.62
N ALA A 154 5.05 12.68 -3.87
CA ALA A 154 5.89 12.44 -5.04
C ALA A 154 5.10 12.55 -6.37
N LYS A 155 3.86 12.05 -6.41
CA LYS A 155 3.00 12.16 -7.58
C LYS A 155 2.57 13.61 -7.83
N GLU A 156 2.26 14.38 -6.79
CA GLU A 156 1.88 15.79 -6.92
C GLU A 156 3.02 16.67 -7.39
N GLU A 157 4.26 16.39 -6.96
CA GLU A 157 5.46 17.06 -7.47
C GLU A 157 5.64 16.86 -8.98
N ALA A 158 5.30 15.69 -9.50
CA ALA A 158 5.28 15.42 -10.94
C ALA A 158 4.12 16.14 -11.69
N THR A 159 3.14 16.70 -10.98
CA THR A 159 1.88 17.21 -11.57
C THR A 159 1.61 18.71 -11.33
N MET A 160 2.12 19.40 -10.28
CA MET A 160 1.93 20.87 -10.09
C MET A 160 2.81 21.57 -9.03
N GLN A 161 2.88 22.92 -9.09
CA GLN A 161 3.78 23.85 -8.36
C GLN A 161 3.94 23.65 -6.82
N ALA A 162 5.16 23.91 -6.32
CA ALA A 162 5.62 23.77 -4.93
C ALA A 162 4.76 24.44 -3.82
N SER A 163 3.87 25.37 -4.16
CA SER A 163 2.95 26.02 -3.20
C SER A 163 1.82 25.09 -2.75
N THR A 164 1.41 24.11 -3.57
CA THR A 164 0.39 23.11 -3.24
C THR A 164 0.95 22.03 -2.30
N ARG A 165 2.22 21.63 -2.50
CA ARG A 165 2.98 20.70 -1.64
C ARG A 165 2.94 21.12 -0.17
N GLN A 166 3.27 22.38 0.10
CA GLN A 166 3.26 22.89 1.48
C GLN A 166 1.85 22.97 2.06
N GLN A 167 0.81 23.22 1.24
CA GLN A 167 -0.57 23.30 1.73
C GLN A 167 -1.17 21.93 2.03
N ILE A 168 -0.82 20.90 1.27
CA ILE A 168 -1.31 19.52 1.48
C ILE A 168 -0.59 18.88 2.65
N ILE A 169 0.74 18.91 2.69
CA ILE A 169 1.52 18.42 3.86
C ILE A 169 1.12 19.18 5.13
N ARG A 170 0.86 20.49 5.03
CA ARG A 170 0.38 21.29 6.16
C ARG A 170 -1.04 20.90 6.57
N ARG A 171 -1.99 20.68 5.65
CA ARG A 171 -3.34 20.19 5.98
C ARG A 171 -3.35 18.77 6.54
N LEU A 172 -2.48 17.90 6.03
CA LEU A 172 -2.25 16.53 6.53
C LEU A 172 -1.64 16.52 7.94
N LYS A 173 -0.84 17.54 8.29
CA LYS A 173 -0.27 17.72 9.65
C LYS A 173 -1.18 18.55 10.58
N GLU A 174 -2.03 19.42 10.03
CA GLU A 174 -2.93 20.33 10.77
C GLU A 174 -4.29 19.71 11.07
N SER A 175 -4.64 18.53 10.52
CA SER A 175 -5.80 17.76 10.96
C SER A 175 -5.57 17.18 12.37
N HIS A 176 -5.64 18.06 13.36
CA HIS A 176 -5.98 17.81 14.76
C HIS A 176 -5.31 16.63 15.47
N GLY A 177 -3.98 16.53 15.51
CA GLY A 177 -3.30 15.66 16.50
C GLY A 177 -3.70 14.18 16.50
N GLU A 178 -4.41 13.73 15.47
CA GLU A 178 -4.77 12.34 15.21
C GLU A 178 -3.87 11.83 14.08
N PRO A 179 -3.43 10.57 14.14
CA PRO A 179 -2.62 9.98 13.08
C PRO A 179 -3.36 10.04 11.75
N LEU A 180 -2.63 10.31 10.67
CA LEU A 180 -3.16 10.24 9.31
C LEU A 180 -3.81 8.88 9.10
N THR A 181 -5.13 8.88 8.90
CA THR A 181 -5.85 7.64 8.63
C THR A 181 -5.83 7.37 7.13
N VAL A 182 -5.88 6.08 6.83
CA VAL A 182 -6.13 5.59 5.47
C VAL A 182 -7.32 6.29 4.82
N GLU A 183 -8.40 6.55 5.57
CA GLU A 183 -9.59 7.20 5.03
C GLU A 183 -9.30 8.64 4.56
N HIS A 184 -8.48 9.39 5.29
CA HIS A 184 -8.07 10.75 4.88
C HIS A 184 -7.27 10.72 3.58
N LEU A 185 -6.33 9.80 3.43
CA LEU A 185 -5.46 9.73 2.25
C LEU A 185 -6.20 9.32 0.98
N LEU A 186 -7.25 8.50 1.09
CA LEU A 186 -8.08 8.15 -0.06
C LEU A 186 -8.74 9.37 -0.73
N SER A 187 -9.00 10.45 0.00
CA SER A 187 -9.54 11.69 -0.57
C SER A 187 -8.58 12.42 -1.52
N TYR A 188 -7.28 12.13 -1.43
CA TYR A 188 -6.23 12.74 -2.24
C TYR A 188 -5.79 11.84 -3.41
N ILE A 189 -6.34 10.64 -3.51
CA ILE A 189 -5.97 9.63 -4.52
C ILE A 189 -6.90 9.67 -5.76
N GLU A 190 -8.06 10.36 -5.65
CA GLU A 190 -9.01 10.65 -6.74
C GLU A 190 -8.43 11.59 -7.81
#